data_AF-A0A9E3U2C5-F1
#
_entry.id   AF-A0A9E3U2C5-F1
#
_cell.length_a   1.000
_cell.length_b   1.000
_cell.length_c   1.000
_cell.angle_alpha   90.00
_cell.angle_beta   90.00
_cell.angle_gamma   90.00
#
_symmetry.space_group_name_H-M   'P 1'
#
loop_
_entity.id
_entity.type
_entity.pdbx_description
1 polymer ?
#
loop_
_entity_poly.entity_id
_entity_poly.type
_entity_poly.pdbx_seq_one_letter_code
_entity_poly.pdbx_strand_id
1 'polypeptide(L)'
;MSMLRKAILIPALALALLAQSAYAQKAKPVLVVSVSGVKNLFDDVEYLAGAAGASEYANLMKLMAGPYTAGIDKTKPWGAVVKSDGDEFMPVVFVPVKKLQDVFDALEPQIGKPTDAGDGVWEITDPAPVFVKEHEGFAFLANEAKYLKKLPKDPIALLDGLDKQYDIAARAYLSNVSQEHKDWAIDQMKDQNRRALERQKRDKGEDDPEYQLAVRLSETQIQRLSDLINDGETVTVGWSTDGMAKKTFFEFSMSAAEGTPTAKRIAL
;
A
#
# COMPACT_ATOMS: atom_id res chain seq x y z
N MET A 1 18.60 -56.98 34.94
CA MET A 1 17.91 -56.34 33.80
C MET A 1 17.57 -54.91 34.18
N SER A 2 18.37 -53.98 33.68
CA SER A 2 17.91 -52.89 32.81
C SER A 2 17.03 -51.83 33.48
N MET A 3 17.71 -50.74 33.87
CA MET A 3 17.30 -49.35 33.74
C MET A 3 15.87 -48.95 34.17
N LEU A 4 15.75 -48.08 35.18
CA LEU A 4 15.36 -46.70 34.87
C LEU A 4 15.78 -45.74 35.99
N ARG A 5 16.66 -44.82 35.59
CA ARG A 5 17.15 -43.67 36.32
C ARG A 5 16.17 -42.50 36.11
N LYS A 6 16.00 -41.70 37.17
CA LYS A 6 15.82 -40.23 37.18
C LYS A 6 14.54 -39.63 36.58
N ALA A 7 13.86 -38.84 37.42
CA ALA A 7 13.71 -37.38 37.30
C ALA A 7 12.26 -36.93 37.57
N ILE A 8 12.05 -36.33 38.74
CA ILE A 8 10.89 -35.46 39.04
C ILE A 8 11.47 -34.08 39.31
N LEU A 9 11.37 -33.19 38.33
CA LEU A 9 11.66 -31.75 38.32
C LEU A 9 11.39 -31.34 36.86
N ILE A 10 10.30 -30.67 36.47
CA ILE A 10 9.92 -29.27 36.73
C ILE A 10 8.55 -29.06 36.03
N PRO A 11 7.53 -28.41 36.64
CA PRO A 11 6.49 -27.76 35.86
C PRO A 11 6.49 -26.26 36.17
N ALA A 12 7.44 -25.52 35.57
CA ALA A 12 7.44 -24.06 35.59
C ALA A 12 7.90 -23.43 34.26
N LEU A 13 8.25 -24.25 33.25
CA LEU A 13 8.80 -23.75 31.98
C LEU A 13 7.82 -23.84 30.79
N ALA A 14 6.59 -24.31 31.00
CA ALA A 14 5.62 -24.48 29.91
C ALA A 14 4.72 -23.24 29.68
N LEU A 15 4.60 -22.30 30.63
CA LEU A 15 3.79 -21.09 30.45
C LEU A 15 4.56 -19.89 29.89
N ALA A 16 5.89 -19.86 29.98
CA ALA A 16 6.69 -18.75 29.45
C ALA A 16 6.91 -18.82 27.92
N LEU A 17 6.77 -20.00 27.31
CA LEU A 17 6.94 -20.20 25.87
C LEU A 17 5.68 -19.93 25.03
N LEU A 18 4.52 -19.74 25.67
CA LEU A 18 3.27 -19.34 24.98
C LEU A 18 3.04 -17.82 24.99
N ALA A 19 3.81 -17.07 25.78
CA ALA A 19 3.75 -15.60 25.79
C ALA A 19 4.56 -14.95 24.66
N GLN A 20 5.47 -15.70 23.99
CA GLN A 20 6.23 -15.20 22.84
C GLN A 20 5.52 -15.41 21.49
N SER A 21 4.36 -16.08 21.47
CA SER A 21 3.53 -16.26 20.27
C SER A 21 2.41 -15.23 20.10
N ALA A 22 2.16 -14.37 21.09
CA ALA A 22 1.10 -13.35 21.01
C ALA A 22 1.48 -12.17 20.10
N TYR A 23 2.77 -11.82 20.00
CA TYR A 23 3.25 -10.74 19.12
C TYR A 23 3.14 -11.06 17.62
N ALA A 24 3.07 -12.34 17.25
CA ALA A 24 2.91 -12.77 15.86
C ALA A 24 1.44 -12.98 15.46
N GLN A 25 0.50 -12.74 16.38
CA GLN A 25 -0.92 -12.96 16.14
C GLN A 25 -1.55 -11.70 15.51
N LYS A 26 -1.47 -11.67 14.17
CA LYS A 26 -2.35 -10.97 13.19
C LYS A 26 -2.14 -9.47 12.96
N ALA A 27 -0.94 -9.06 12.50
CA ALA A 27 -0.84 -7.84 11.71
C ALA A 27 -1.81 -7.92 10.50
N LYS A 28 -2.78 -7.01 10.43
CA LYS A 28 -3.83 -7.00 9.39
C LYS A 28 -3.48 -6.00 8.29
N PRO A 29 -3.86 -6.26 7.03
CA PRO A 29 -3.74 -5.26 5.98
C PRO A 29 -4.54 -4.00 6.33
N VAL A 30 -3.90 -2.84 6.26
CA VAL A 30 -4.54 -1.52 6.36
C VAL A 30 -4.57 -0.81 5.01
N LEU A 31 -3.64 -1.16 4.12
CA LEU A 31 -3.59 -0.69 2.74
C LEU A 31 -3.06 -1.82 1.84
N VAL A 32 -3.69 -1.99 0.69
CA VAL A 32 -3.21 -2.84 -0.41
C VAL A 32 -3.19 -1.98 -1.67
N VAL A 33 -2.08 -2.01 -2.40
CA VAL A 33 -1.95 -1.43 -3.73
C VAL A 33 -1.65 -2.57 -4.69
N SER A 34 -2.34 -2.58 -5.83
CA SER A 34 -2.27 -3.63 -6.83
C SER A 34 -2.04 -3.02 -8.21
N VAL A 35 -1.22 -3.71 -9.00
CA VAL A 35 -1.00 -3.43 -10.41
C VAL A 35 -1.05 -4.75 -11.18
N SER A 36 -1.88 -4.84 -12.22
CA SER A 36 -2.14 -6.09 -12.96
C SER A 36 -0.91 -6.64 -13.70
N GLY A 37 0.04 -5.76 -14.02
CA GLY A 37 1.34 -6.11 -14.59
C GLY A 37 1.87 -5.01 -15.51
N VAL A 38 3.19 -4.90 -15.64
CA VAL A 38 3.83 -3.87 -16.49
C VAL A 38 3.40 -3.99 -17.95
N LYS A 39 3.23 -5.22 -18.46
CA LYS A 39 2.79 -5.45 -19.83
C LYS A 39 1.39 -4.90 -20.07
N ASN A 40 0.43 -5.24 -19.21
CA ASN A 40 -0.96 -4.80 -19.33
C ASN A 40 -1.03 -3.27 -19.30
N LEU A 41 -0.34 -2.62 -18.35
CA LEU A 41 -0.27 -1.16 -18.30
C LEU A 41 0.28 -0.52 -19.58
N PHE A 42 1.34 -1.09 -20.17
CA PHE A 42 1.88 -0.58 -21.42
C PHE A 42 0.94 -0.77 -22.60
N ASP A 43 0.22 -1.89 -22.64
CA ASP A 43 -0.78 -2.16 -23.67
C ASP A 43 -1.97 -1.18 -23.54
N ASP A 44 -2.42 -0.90 -22.31
CA ASP A 44 -3.51 0.05 -22.03
C ASP A 44 -3.13 1.48 -22.39
N VAL A 45 -1.93 1.91 -21.99
CA VAL A 45 -1.42 3.25 -22.33
C VAL A 45 -1.27 3.39 -23.84
N GLU A 46 -0.77 2.37 -24.54
CA GLU A 46 -0.67 2.38 -26.00
C GLU A 46 -2.04 2.45 -26.67
N TYR A 47 -3.01 1.68 -26.18
CA TYR A 47 -4.39 1.73 -26.67
C TYR A 47 -5.01 3.13 -26.51
N LEU A 48 -4.92 3.71 -25.30
CA LEU A 48 -5.48 5.03 -25.00
C LEU A 48 -4.77 6.14 -25.78
N ALA A 49 -3.44 6.09 -25.84
CA ALA A 49 -2.66 7.04 -26.61
C ALA A 49 -2.98 6.95 -28.10
N GLY A 50 -3.13 5.74 -28.65
CA GLY A 50 -3.56 5.53 -30.04
C GLY A 50 -4.94 6.12 -30.30
N ALA A 51 -5.91 5.89 -29.41
CA ALA A 51 -7.24 6.48 -29.51
C ALA A 51 -7.22 8.02 -29.45
N ALA A 52 -6.28 8.61 -28.71
CA ALA A 52 -6.12 10.05 -28.54
C ALA A 52 -5.21 10.71 -29.61
N GLY A 53 -4.67 9.96 -30.57
CA GLY A 53 -3.71 10.48 -31.55
C GLY A 53 -2.33 10.84 -30.97
N ALA A 54 -1.99 10.25 -29.82
CA ALA A 54 -0.84 10.55 -28.98
C ALA A 54 0.17 9.38 -28.91
N SER A 55 0.19 8.47 -29.88
CA SER A 55 1.03 7.26 -29.87
C SER A 55 2.53 7.52 -29.68
N GLU A 56 3.03 8.67 -30.12
CA GLU A 56 4.43 9.08 -29.91
C GLU A 56 4.77 9.15 -28.41
N TYR A 57 3.85 9.67 -27.58
CA TYR A 57 4.04 9.75 -26.13
C TYR A 57 4.05 8.38 -25.46
N ALA A 58 3.26 7.42 -25.94
CA ALA A 58 3.31 6.05 -25.44
C ALA A 58 4.66 5.39 -25.72
N ASN A 59 5.22 5.61 -26.92
CA ASN A 59 6.55 5.11 -27.28
C ASN A 59 7.65 5.77 -26.45
N LEU A 60 7.58 7.09 -26.24
CA LEU A 60 8.50 7.81 -25.36
C LEU A 60 8.43 7.28 -23.93
N MET A 61 7.22 7.04 -23.40
CA MET A 61 7.04 6.45 -22.07
C MET A 61 7.66 5.05 -21.96
N LYS A 62 7.44 4.17 -22.95
CA LYS A 62 8.06 2.84 -22.98
C LYS A 62 9.59 2.91 -23.00
N LEU A 63 10.15 3.86 -23.76
CA LEU A 63 11.60 4.09 -23.81
C LEU A 63 12.13 4.55 -22.44
N MET A 64 11.49 5.53 -21.83
CA MET A 64 11.89 6.07 -20.52
C MET A 64 11.72 5.05 -19.38
N ALA A 65 10.71 4.18 -19.46
CA ALA A 65 10.46 3.13 -18.47
C ALA A 65 11.32 1.87 -18.68
N GLY A 66 12.02 1.75 -19.81
CA GLY A 66 12.84 0.60 -20.16
C GLY A 66 13.82 0.18 -19.06
N PRO A 67 14.71 1.10 -18.59
CA PRO A 67 15.66 0.80 -17.51
C PRO A 67 14.98 0.35 -16.22
N TYR A 68 13.85 0.97 -15.86
CA TYR A 68 13.13 0.67 -14.62
C TYR A 68 12.33 -0.63 -14.64
N THR A 69 12.16 -1.24 -15.81
CA THR A 69 11.41 -2.49 -16.00
C THR A 69 12.29 -3.65 -16.46
N ALA A 70 13.60 -3.44 -16.52
CA ALA A 70 14.57 -4.50 -16.77
C ALA A 70 14.62 -5.47 -15.58
N GLY A 71 14.80 -6.77 -15.84
CA GLY A 71 14.78 -7.83 -14.82
C GLY A 71 13.39 -8.19 -14.26
N ILE A 72 12.39 -7.31 -14.39
CA ILE A 72 11.00 -7.53 -13.97
C ILE A 72 10.30 -8.53 -14.90
N ASP A 73 9.56 -9.48 -14.34
CA ASP A 73 8.60 -10.29 -15.09
C ASP A 73 7.32 -9.48 -15.32
N LYS A 74 7.27 -8.81 -16.48
CA LYS A 74 6.23 -7.85 -16.86
C LYS A 74 4.83 -8.45 -16.97
N THR A 75 4.70 -9.78 -16.97
CA THR A 75 3.43 -10.48 -17.19
C THR A 75 2.69 -10.79 -15.89
N LYS A 76 3.35 -10.63 -14.74
CA LYS A 76 2.77 -10.93 -13.44
C LYS A 76 2.28 -9.66 -12.73
N PRO A 77 1.23 -9.74 -11.91
CA PRO A 77 0.84 -8.65 -11.04
C PRO A 77 1.89 -8.37 -9.97
N TRP A 78 1.84 -7.17 -9.44
CA TRP A 78 2.72 -6.70 -8.38
C TRP A 78 2.00 -5.69 -7.51
N GLY A 79 2.60 -5.34 -6.38
CA GLY A 79 1.93 -4.41 -5.49
C GLY A 79 2.62 -4.19 -4.18
N ALA A 80 1.87 -3.56 -3.27
CA ALA A 80 2.32 -3.25 -1.93
C ALA A 80 1.22 -3.60 -0.93
N VAL A 81 1.62 -4.05 0.24
CA VAL A 81 0.75 -4.18 1.40
C VAL A 81 1.36 -3.42 2.56
N VAL A 82 0.55 -2.61 3.23
CA VAL A 82 0.88 -2.10 4.56
C VAL A 82 0.05 -2.90 5.54
N LYS A 83 0.71 -3.59 6.45
CA LYS A 83 0.05 -4.25 7.57
C LYS A 83 0.23 -3.42 8.83
N SER A 84 -0.69 -3.57 9.78
CA SER A 84 -0.53 -3.03 11.13
C SER A 84 -1.01 -4.04 12.16
N ASP A 85 -0.30 -4.10 13.27
CA ASP A 85 -0.70 -4.82 14.49
C ASP A 85 -1.42 -3.91 15.51
N GLY A 86 -1.61 -2.63 15.16
CA GLY A 86 -2.19 -1.61 16.02
C GLY A 86 -1.20 -0.52 16.42
N ASP A 87 0.09 -0.87 16.51
CA ASP A 87 1.17 0.00 16.98
C ASP A 87 2.10 0.41 15.83
N GLU A 88 2.54 -0.57 15.02
CA GLU A 88 3.48 -0.33 13.91
C GLU A 88 2.78 -0.46 12.55
N PHE A 89 3.31 0.25 11.55
CA PHE A 89 3.00 0.01 10.14
C PHE A 89 4.16 -0.74 9.47
N MET A 90 3.83 -1.82 8.79
CA MET A 90 4.78 -2.75 8.18
C MET A 90 4.58 -2.72 6.66
N PRO A 91 5.17 -1.75 5.95
CA PRO A 91 5.06 -1.67 4.51
C PRO A 91 5.96 -2.71 3.83
N VAL A 92 5.37 -3.47 2.91
CA VAL A 92 6.10 -4.43 2.06
C VAL A 92 5.62 -4.26 0.62
N VAL A 93 6.57 -4.01 -0.28
CA VAL A 93 6.35 -4.02 -1.73
C VAL A 93 6.83 -5.36 -2.25
N PHE A 94 6.17 -5.92 -3.27
CA PHE A 94 6.65 -7.10 -3.97
C PHE A 94 6.54 -6.90 -5.47
N VAL A 95 7.63 -7.21 -6.17
CA VAL A 95 7.78 -7.03 -7.61
C VAL A 95 8.20 -8.37 -8.22
N PRO A 96 7.51 -8.87 -9.25
CA PRO A 96 7.87 -10.12 -9.90
C PRO A 96 9.17 -9.93 -10.66
N VAL A 97 10.15 -10.78 -10.39
CA VAL A 97 11.47 -10.71 -11.02
C VAL A 97 11.82 -12.06 -11.61
N LYS A 98 12.57 -12.04 -12.70
CA LYS A 98 13.16 -13.29 -13.23
C LYS A 98 14.36 -13.69 -12.38
N LYS A 99 15.18 -12.71 -12.02
CA LYS A 99 16.34 -12.76 -11.14
C LYS A 99 16.52 -11.39 -10.51
N LEU A 100 16.75 -11.32 -9.21
CA LEU A 100 16.97 -10.04 -8.53
C LEU A 100 18.24 -9.33 -9.03
N GLN A 101 19.30 -10.07 -9.35
CA GLN A 101 20.55 -9.50 -9.84
C GLN A 101 20.36 -8.68 -11.13
N ASP A 102 19.52 -9.16 -12.06
CA ASP A 102 19.24 -8.44 -13.30
C ASP A 102 18.57 -7.07 -13.04
N VAL A 103 17.80 -6.95 -11.95
CA VAL A 103 17.20 -5.69 -11.52
C VAL A 103 18.25 -4.77 -10.90
N PHE A 104 19.13 -5.31 -10.05
CA PHE A 104 20.23 -4.52 -9.47
C PHE A 104 21.18 -3.98 -10.53
N ASP A 105 21.60 -4.81 -11.48
CA ASP A 105 22.51 -4.39 -12.56
C ASP A 105 21.88 -3.29 -13.42
N ALA A 106 20.56 -3.35 -13.65
CA ALA A 106 19.85 -2.35 -14.42
C ALA A 106 19.64 -1.01 -13.67
N LEU A 107 19.49 -1.07 -12.35
CA LEU A 107 19.19 0.09 -11.51
C LEU A 107 20.42 0.67 -10.79
N GLU A 108 21.59 0.02 -10.85
CA GLU A 108 22.82 0.47 -10.19
C GLU A 108 23.13 1.96 -10.40
N PRO A 109 22.96 2.56 -11.61
CA PRO A 109 23.19 3.99 -11.80
C PRO A 109 22.26 4.90 -10.98
N GLN A 110 21.10 4.41 -10.55
CA GLN A 110 20.11 5.17 -9.79
C GLN A 110 20.14 4.87 -8.28
N ILE A 111 20.40 3.62 -7.89
CA ILE A 111 20.33 3.17 -6.49
C ILE A 111 21.70 2.90 -5.86
N GLY A 112 22.78 3.02 -6.64
CA GLY A 112 24.10 2.56 -6.25
C GLY A 112 24.19 1.04 -6.19
N LYS A 113 25.29 0.53 -5.61
CA LYS A 113 25.50 -0.91 -5.47
C LYS A 113 24.88 -1.42 -4.17
N PRO A 114 23.93 -2.36 -4.21
CA PRO A 114 23.37 -2.95 -2.99
C PRO A 114 24.44 -3.69 -2.18
N THR A 115 24.34 -3.60 -0.85
CA THR A 115 25.23 -4.32 0.08
C THR A 115 24.51 -5.53 0.66
N ASP A 116 25.22 -6.64 0.79
CA ASP A 116 24.69 -7.84 1.44
C ASP A 116 24.50 -7.58 2.94
N ALA A 117 23.27 -7.70 3.42
CA ALA A 117 22.87 -7.54 4.82
C ALA A 117 22.70 -8.90 5.55
N GLY A 118 23.02 -10.01 4.89
CA GLY A 118 22.89 -11.38 5.40
C GLY A 118 21.51 -12.00 5.14
N ASP A 119 21.41 -13.32 5.30
CA ASP A 119 20.17 -14.10 5.14
C ASP A 119 19.44 -13.91 3.78
N GLY A 120 20.20 -13.58 2.73
CA GLY A 120 19.69 -13.27 1.40
C GLY A 120 18.96 -11.92 1.30
N VAL A 121 19.17 -11.04 2.28
CA VAL A 121 18.69 -9.65 2.28
C VAL A 121 19.80 -8.74 1.77
N TRP A 122 19.45 -7.84 0.88
CA TRP A 122 20.30 -6.78 0.37
C TRP A 122 19.82 -5.43 0.90
N GLU A 123 20.73 -4.50 1.11
CA GLU A 123 20.43 -3.14 1.54
C GLU A 123 20.83 -2.14 0.45
N ILE A 124 19.91 -1.22 0.16
CA ILE A 124 20.11 -0.05 -0.68
C ILE A 124 20.09 1.15 0.26
N THR A 125 21.14 1.96 0.29
CA THR A 125 21.30 3.03 1.30
C THR A 125 20.91 4.42 0.81
N ASP A 126 20.75 4.65 -0.49
CA ASP A 126 20.48 5.94 -1.12
C ASP A 126 19.18 5.87 -1.94
N PRO A 127 18.20 6.79 -1.78
CA PRO A 127 18.15 7.97 -0.90
C PRO A 127 17.77 7.68 0.56
N ALA A 128 17.34 6.46 0.87
CA ALA A 128 17.05 6.01 2.21
C ALA A 128 17.23 4.48 2.29
N PRO A 129 17.49 3.91 3.47
CA PRO A 129 17.62 2.46 3.64
C PRO A 129 16.38 1.71 3.16
N VAL A 130 16.56 0.84 2.17
CA VAL A 130 15.57 -0.11 1.69
C VAL A 130 16.20 -1.50 1.67
N PHE A 131 15.51 -2.45 2.28
CA PHE A 131 15.92 -3.85 2.32
C PHE A 131 15.19 -4.62 1.23
N VAL A 132 15.89 -5.49 0.51
CA VAL A 132 15.36 -6.26 -0.61
C VAL A 132 15.69 -7.73 -0.44
N LYS A 133 14.71 -8.62 -0.66
CA LYS A 133 14.91 -10.07 -0.61
C LYS A 133 14.18 -10.75 -1.76
N GLU A 134 14.90 -11.60 -2.51
CA GLU A 134 14.27 -12.47 -3.50
C GLU A 134 13.62 -13.68 -2.82
N HIS A 135 12.36 -13.96 -3.14
CA HIS A 135 11.63 -15.11 -2.63
C HIS A 135 10.54 -15.51 -3.64
N GLU A 136 10.51 -16.80 -4.03
CA GLU A 136 9.48 -17.39 -4.92
C GLU A 136 9.26 -16.62 -6.25
N GLY A 137 10.34 -16.05 -6.82
CA GLY A 137 10.27 -15.29 -8.07
C GLY A 137 9.77 -13.85 -7.92
N PHE A 138 9.79 -13.32 -6.70
CA PHE A 138 9.50 -11.92 -6.39
C PHE A 138 10.64 -11.29 -5.60
N ALA A 139 10.94 -10.03 -5.88
CA ALA A 139 11.72 -9.17 -5.02
C ALA A 139 10.78 -8.49 -4.03
N PHE A 140 10.96 -8.75 -2.74
CA PHE A 140 10.25 -8.08 -1.65
C PHE A 140 11.09 -6.94 -1.11
N LEU A 141 10.49 -5.75 -0.98
CA LEU A 141 11.13 -4.55 -0.48
C LEU A 141 10.45 -4.07 0.80
N ALA A 142 11.24 -3.65 1.78
CA ALA A 142 10.73 -3.10 3.03
C ALA A 142 11.70 -2.04 3.59
N ASN A 143 11.19 -1.15 4.43
CA ASN A 143 12.00 -0.17 5.15
C ASN A 143 12.78 -0.77 6.34
N GLU A 144 12.46 -2.00 6.74
CA GLU A 144 13.18 -2.72 7.80
C GLU A 144 13.35 -4.20 7.45
N ALA A 145 14.56 -4.73 7.63
CA ALA A 145 14.88 -6.12 7.35
C ALA A 145 14.00 -7.13 8.11
N LYS A 146 13.49 -6.76 9.31
CA LYS A 146 12.60 -7.63 10.10
C LYS A 146 11.32 -8.01 9.35
N TYR A 147 10.82 -7.15 8.47
CA TYR A 147 9.59 -7.39 7.69
C TYR A 147 9.79 -8.44 6.58
N LEU A 148 11.05 -8.75 6.22
CA LEU A 148 11.38 -9.74 5.18
C LEU A 148 11.66 -11.15 5.74
N LYS A 149 11.49 -11.36 7.06
CA LYS A 149 11.76 -12.66 7.71
C LYS A 149 10.69 -13.72 7.43
N LYS A 150 9.44 -13.30 7.22
CA LYS A 150 8.27 -14.19 7.03
C LYS A 150 7.48 -13.76 5.80
N LEU A 151 8.00 -14.10 4.64
CA LEU A 151 7.37 -13.80 3.35
C LEU A 151 6.36 -14.89 2.98
N PRO A 152 5.23 -14.54 2.33
CA PRO A 152 4.28 -15.52 1.82
C PRO A 152 4.88 -16.22 0.59
N LYS A 153 4.47 -17.47 0.38
CA LYS A 153 4.82 -18.20 -0.86
C LYS A 153 4.15 -17.61 -2.09
N ASP A 154 2.92 -17.13 -1.91
CA ASP A 154 2.15 -16.47 -2.96
C ASP A 154 1.85 -15.03 -2.52
N PRO A 155 2.62 -14.04 -2.98
CA PRO A 155 2.34 -12.64 -2.68
C PRO A 155 1.13 -12.09 -3.45
N ILE A 156 0.71 -12.70 -4.56
CA ILE A 156 -0.44 -12.23 -5.34
C ILE A 156 -1.73 -12.39 -4.54
N ALA A 157 -1.82 -13.41 -3.69
CA ALA A 157 -2.91 -13.55 -2.73
C ALA A 157 -3.07 -12.34 -1.79
N LEU A 158 -2.02 -11.54 -1.57
CA LEU A 158 -2.11 -10.30 -0.78
C LEU A 158 -2.85 -9.16 -1.49
N LEU A 159 -3.00 -9.24 -2.81
CA LEU A 159 -3.70 -8.23 -3.62
C LEU A 159 -5.23 -8.33 -3.49
N ASP A 160 -5.74 -9.38 -2.83
CA ASP A 160 -7.16 -9.57 -2.54
C ASP A 160 -8.07 -9.44 -3.78
N GLY A 161 -7.57 -9.96 -4.92
CA GLY A 161 -8.27 -9.99 -6.20
C GLY A 161 -8.32 -8.66 -6.95
N LEU A 162 -7.71 -7.59 -6.41
CA LEU A 162 -7.64 -6.29 -7.10
C LEU A 162 -6.93 -6.39 -8.44
N ASP A 163 -5.91 -7.24 -8.55
CA ASP A 163 -5.14 -7.53 -9.77
C ASP A 163 -5.99 -8.11 -10.92
N LYS A 164 -7.12 -8.71 -10.59
CA LYS A 164 -8.05 -9.32 -11.56
C LYS A 164 -9.18 -8.37 -11.95
N GLN A 165 -9.49 -7.41 -11.08
CA GLN A 165 -10.58 -6.45 -11.28
C GLN A 165 -10.07 -5.15 -11.93
N TYR A 166 -8.82 -4.78 -11.68
CA TYR A 166 -8.24 -3.49 -12.06
C TYR A 166 -6.83 -3.62 -12.61
N ASP A 167 -6.46 -2.68 -13.48
CA ASP A 167 -5.08 -2.53 -13.94
C ASP A 167 -4.23 -1.83 -12.89
N ILE A 168 -4.80 -0.86 -12.19
CA ILE A 168 -4.23 -0.23 -11.00
C ILE A 168 -5.34 -0.04 -9.97
N ALA A 169 -5.11 -0.47 -8.73
CA ALA A 169 -6.03 -0.20 -7.64
C ALA A 169 -5.33 -0.01 -6.30
N ALA A 170 -5.99 0.72 -5.40
CA ALA A 170 -5.65 0.82 -4.00
C ALA A 170 -6.89 0.56 -3.16
N ARG A 171 -6.76 -0.27 -2.11
CA ARG A 171 -7.80 -0.54 -1.12
C ARG A 171 -7.27 -0.27 0.27
N ALA A 172 -7.90 0.67 0.97
CA ALA A 172 -7.69 0.92 2.38
C ALA A 172 -8.71 0.13 3.21
N TYR A 173 -8.27 -0.50 4.30
CA TYR A 173 -9.10 -1.21 5.27
C TYR A 173 -9.18 -0.38 6.55
N LEU A 174 -10.08 0.60 6.55
CA LEU A 174 -10.22 1.57 7.64
C LEU A 174 -10.62 0.90 8.96
N SER A 175 -11.35 -0.21 8.89
CA SER A 175 -11.69 -1.05 10.06
C SER A 175 -10.48 -1.70 10.75
N ASN A 176 -9.34 -1.82 10.04
CA ASN A 176 -8.12 -2.40 10.58
C ASN A 176 -7.15 -1.36 11.16
N VAL A 177 -7.44 -0.06 11.00
CA VAL A 177 -6.63 1.03 11.57
C VAL A 177 -7.08 1.30 13.00
N SER A 178 -6.14 1.42 13.95
CA SER A 178 -6.47 1.73 15.34
C SER A 178 -7.10 3.12 15.48
N GLN A 179 -7.94 3.32 16.49
CA GLN A 179 -8.63 4.60 16.70
C GLN A 179 -7.62 5.74 16.92
N GLU A 180 -6.51 5.47 17.62
CA GLU A 180 -5.44 6.45 17.82
C GLU A 180 -4.86 6.96 16.49
N HIS A 181 -4.56 6.06 15.55
CA HIS A 181 -4.05 6.45 14.23
C HIS A 181 -5.09 7.21 13.40
N LYS A 182 -6.38 6.85 13.54
CA LYS A 182 -7.49 7.59 12.90
C LYS A 182 -7.60 9.00 13.45
N ASP A 183 -7.61 9.14 14.77
CA ASP A 183 -7.71 10.43 15.45
C ASP A 183 -6.51 11.32 15.10
N TRP A 184 -5.30 10.76 15.12
CA TRP A 184 -4.10 11.47 14.67
C TRP A 184 -4.22 11.97 13.23
N ALA A 185 -4.68 11.13 12.30
CA ALA A 185 -4.86 11.53 10.90
C ALA A 185 -5.90 12.64 10.76
N ILE A 186 -7.03 12.53 11.46
CA ILE A 186 -8.10 13.54 11.53
C ILE A 186 -7.55 14.87 12.05
N ASP A 187 -6.75 14.84 13.11
CA ASP A 187 -6.17 16.05 13.69
C ASP A 187 -5.15 16.70 12.75
N GLN A 188 -4.33 15.91 12.05
CA GLN A 188 -3.44 16.45 11.01
C GLN A 188 -4.21 17.16 9.89
N MET A 189 -5.34 16.59 9.44
CA MET A 189 -6.19 17.22 8.42
C MET A 189 -6.80 18.52 8.92
N LYS A 190 -7.36 18.53 10.14
CA LYS A 190 -7.89 19.75 10.79
C LYS A 190 -6.83 20.83 10.90
N ASP A 191 -5.62 20.47 11.30
CA ASP A 191 -4.50 21.38 11.45
C ASP A 191 -4.03 21.97 10.12
N GLN A 192 -3.88 21.14 9.07
CA GLN A 192 -3.54 21.61 7.74
C GLN A 192 -4.59 22.57 7.18
N ASN A 193 -5.85 22.23 7.37
CA ASN A 193 -6.95 23.07 6.94
C ASN A 193 -7.02 24.40 7.70
N ARG A 194 -6.86 24.39 9.03
CA ARG A 194 -6.76 25.61 9.83
C ARG A 194 -5.64 26.50 9.29
N ARG A 195 -4.47 25.94 9.01
CA ARG A 195 -3.36 26.69 8.40
C ARG A 195 -3.72 27.26 7.03
N ALA A 196 -4.51 26.57 6.22
CA ALA A 196 -4.95 27.06 4.92
C ALA A 196 -5.96 28.22 5.05
N LEU A 197 -6.96 28.06 5.91
CA LEU A 197 -7.96 29.10 6.19
C LEU A 197 -7.32 30.34 6.81
N GLU A 198 -6.34 30.18 7.71
CA GLU A 198 -5.60 31.32 8.27
C GLU A 198 -4.84 32.11 7.20
N ARG A 199 -4.26 31.44 6.19
CA ARG A 199 -3.64 32.15 5.07
C ARG A 199 -4.68 32.97 4.30
N GLN A 200 -5.81 32.36 3.97
CA GLN A 200 -6.90 33.04 3.27
C GLN A 200 -7.50 34.20 4.08
N LYS A 201 -7.64 34.03 5.41
CA LYS A 201 -8.11 35.07 6.33
C LYS A 201 -7.21 36.30 6.29
N ARG A 202 -5.89 36.11 6.28
CA ARG A 202 -4.94 37.24 6.17
C ARG A 202 -5.04 37.96 4.84
N ASP A 203 -5.31 37.23 3.76
CA ASP A 203 -5.34 37.79 2.41
C ASP A 203 -6.65 38.53 2.11
N LYS A 204 -7.79 38.04 2.62
CA LYS A 204 -9.13 38.57 2.30
C LYS A 204 -9.84 39.31 3.45
N GLY A 205 -9.46 39.05 4.70
CA GLY A 205 -10.16 39.52 5.89
C GLY A 205 -11.24 38.55 6.37
N GLU A 206 -11.64 38.70 7.63
CA GLU A 206 -12.58 37.79 8.32
C GLU A 206 -14.04 37.94 7.86
N ASP A 207 -14.46 39.16 7.52
CA ASP A 207 -15.82 39.47 7.09
C ASP A 207 -16.06 39.21 5.59
N ASP A 208 -15.01 38.78 4.87
CA ASP A 208 -15.11 38.49 3.45
C ASP A 208 -16.06 37.29 3.20
N PRO A 209 -17.09 37.45 2.33
CA PRO A 209 -18.05 36.38 2.06
C PRO A 209 -17.42 35.09 1.49
N GLU A 210 -16.33 35.20 0.73
CA GLU A 210 -15.65 34.03 0.16
C GLU A 210 -14.85 33.28 1.24
N TYR A 211 -14.22 33.99 2.18
CA TYR A 211 -13.62 33.38 3.36
C TYR A 211 -14.66 32.65 4.22
N GLN A 212 -15.78 33.31 4.53
CA GLN A 212 -16.85 32.70 5.34
C GLN A 212 -17.47 31.47 4.65
N LEU A 213 -17.61 31.48 3.33
CA LEU A 213 -18.03 30.32 2.57
C LEU A 213 -16.98 29.20 2.61
N ALA A 214 -15.70 29.54 2.45
CA ALA A 214 -14.59 28.58 2.52
C ALA A 214 -14.53 27.88 3.89
N VAL A 215 -14.73 28.61 4.99
CA VAL A 215 -14.81 28.03 6.35
C VAL A 215 -15.91 26.98 6.42
N ARG A 216 -17.15 27.33 6.04
CA ARG A 216 -18.29 26.38 6.11
C ARG A 216 -18.10 25.14 5.24
N LEU A 217 -17.62 25.32 4.01
CA LEU A 217 -17.37 24.22 3.08
C LEU A 217 -16.28 23.29 3.64
N SER A 218 -15.23 23.88 4.17
CA SER A 218 -14.10 23.17 4.77
C SER A 218 -14.50 22.37 6.01
N GLU A 219 -15.25 22.95 6.95
CA GLU A 219 -15.75 22.25 8.14
C GLU A 219 -16.62 21.05 7.74
N THR A 220 -17.52 21.26 6.78
CA THR A 220 -18.38 20.19 6.26
C THR A 220 -17.56 19.08 5.60
N GLN A 221 -16.53 19.44 4.83
CA GLN A 221 -15.66 18.48 4.15
C GLN A 221 -14.84 17.66 5.14
N ILE A 222 -14.23 18.32 6.14
CA ILE A 222 -13.47 17.64 7.20
C ILE A 222 -14.36 16.70 7.98
N GLN A 223 -15.58 17.13 8.36
CA GLN A 223 -16.48 16.28 9.12
C GLN A 223 -16.85 15.03 8.32
N ARG A 224 -17.18 15.17 7.03
CA ARG A 224 -17.50 14.01 6.17
C ARG A 224 -16.33 13.04 6.04
N LEU A 225 -15.12 13.56 5.89
CA LEU A 225 -13.92 12.72 5.81
C LEU A 225 -13.61 12.06 7.15
N SER A 226 -13.82 12.76 8.27
CA SER A 226 -13.66 12.21 9.62
C SER A 226 -14.64 11.08 9.87
N ASP A 227 -15.92 11.26 9.50
CA ASP A 227 -16.93 10.21 9.59
C ASP A 227 -16.53 9.01 8.73
N LEU A 228 -16.05 9.21 7.50
CA LEU A 228 -15.61 8.12 6.63
C LEU A 228 -14.44 7.33 7.25
N ILE A 229 -13.46 8.02 7.82
CA ILE A 229 -12.30 7.38 8.48
C ILE A 229 -12.75 6.55 9.68
N ASN A 230 -13.69 7.06 10.47
CA ASN A 230 -14.18 6.39 11.67
C ASN A 230 -15.11 5.23 11.35
N ASP A 231 -16.09 5.46 10.48
CA ASP A 231 -17.20 4.55 10.20
C ASP A 231 -16.94 3.60 9.04
N GLY A 232 -15.99 3.94 8.17
CA GLY A 232 -15.67 3.18 6.97
C GLY A 232 -15.05 1.83 7.32
N GLU A 233 -15.43 0.82 6.55
CA GLU A 233 -14.82 -0.51 6.61
C GLU A 233 -13.70 -0.60 5.58
N THR A 234 -14.02 -0.31 4.33
CA THR A 234 -13.07 -0.25 3.22
C THR A 234 -13.33 0.92 2.28
N VAL A 235 -12.27 1.40 1.65
CA VAL A 235 -12.33 2.34 0.52
C VAL A 235 -11.43 1.79 -0.58
N THR A 236 -11.97 1.62 -1.79
CA THR A 236 -11.23 1.17 -2.97
C THR A 236 -11.29 2.23 -4.06
N VAL A 237 -10.15 2.50 -4.66
CA VAL A 237 -10.03 3.26 -5.90
C VAL A 237 -9.38 2.36 -6.93
N GLY A 238 -10.00 2.22 -8.09
CA GLY A 238 -9.52 1.34 -9.13
C GLY A 238 -9.67 1.96 -10.51
N TRP A 239 -8.72 1.65 -11.38
CA TRP A 239 -8.77 2.00 -12.79
C TRP A 239 -8.50 0.76 -13.62
N SER A 240 -9.25 0.63 -14.71
CA SER A 240 -9.00 -0.42 -15.69
C SER A 240 -9.39 -0.01 -17.10
N THR A 241 -8.83 -0.72 -18.07
CA THR A 241 -9.16 -0.61 -19.48
C THR A 241 -9.59 -1.96 -20.04
N ASP A 242 -10.68 -1.96 -20.81
CA ASP A 242 -11.09 -3.07 -21.64
C ASP A 242 -10.89 -2.68 -23.11
N GLY A 243 -9.74 -3.06 -23.65
CA GLY A 243 -9.39 -2.80 -25.05
C GLY A 243 -10.32 -3.50 -26.06
N MET A 244 -10.93 -4.63 -25.69
CA MET A 244 -11.87 -5.35 -26.57
C MET A 244 -13.23 -4.64 -26.61
N ALA A 245 -13.74 -4.22 -25.45
CA ALA A 245 -14.99 -3.47 -25.35
C ALA A 245 -14.84 -1.98 -25.66
N LYS A 246 -13.61 -1.50 -25.88
CA LYS A 246 -13.24 -0.09 -26.08
C LYS A 246 -13.69 0.82 -24.96
N LYS A 247 -13.51 0.38 -23.71
CA LYS A 247 -13.92 1.12 -22.51
C LYS A 247 -12.75 1.29 -21.58
N THR A 248 -12.79 2.38 -20.82
CA THR A 248 -12.01 2.52 -19.60
C THR A 248 -12.98 2.91 -18.49
N PHE A 249 -12.71 2.46 -17.28
CA PHE A 249 -13.52 2.82 -16.13
C PHE A 249 -12.63 3.16 -14.95
N PHE A 250 -13.12 4.11 -14.18
CA PHE A 250 -12.60 4.48 -12.88
C PHE A 250 -13.68 4.14 -11.87
N GLU A 251 -13.35 3.29 -10.91
CA GLU A 251 -14.24 2.92 -9.82
C GLU A 251 -13.76 3.56 -8.51
N PHE A 252 -14.72 4.12 -7.79
CA PHE A 252 -14.57 4.45 -6.39
C PHE A 252 -15.66 3.69 -5.64
N SER A 253 -15.27 2.78 -4.74
CA SER A 253 -16.20 2.01 -3.92
C SER A 253 -15.83 2.12 -2.45
N MET A 254 -16.85 2.15 -1.58
CA MET A 254 -16.67 2.17 -0.14
C MET A 254 -17.71 1.29 0.55
N SER A 255 -17.34 0.78 1.71
CA SER A 255 -18.25 0.12 2.64
C SER A 255 -18.14 0.78 4.01
N ALA A 256 -19.22 0.75 4.79
CA ALA A 256 -19.28 1.37 6.11
C ALA A 256 -20.07 0.48 7.07
N ALA A 257 -19.71 0.54 8.34
CA ALA A 257 -20.36 -0.26 9.37
C ALA A 257 -21.86 0.08 9.46
N GLU A 258 -22.70 -0.93 9.64
CA GLU A 258 -24.16 -0.77 9.68
C GLU A 258 -24.60 0.25 10.73
N GLY A 259 -25.58 1.09 10.39
CA GLY A 259 -26.16 2.09 11.30
C GLY A 259 -25.36 3.39 11.46
N THR A 260 -24.15 3.47 10.92
CA THR A 260 -23.30 4.69 10.99
C THR A 260 -23.81 5.84 10.12
N PRO A 261 -23.41 7.09 10.41
CA PRO A 261 -23.62 8.24 9.51
C PRO A 261 -23.17 7.96 8.07
N THR A 262 -22.03 7.30 7.89
CA THR A 262 -21.51 6.95 6.56
C THR A 262 -22.41 5.93 5.85
N ALA A 263 -22.82 4.85 6.52
CA ALA A 263 -23.72 3.85 5.93
C ALA A 263 -25.05 4.45 5.47
N LYS A 264 -25.63 5.37 6.25
CA LYS A 264 -26.88 6.05 5.89
C LYS A 264 -26.74 6.93 4.64
N ARG A 265 -25.56 7.50 4.40
CA ARG A 265 -25.32 8.40 3.26
C ARG A 265 -25.11 7.65 1.95
N ILE A 266 -24.45 6.49 1.99
CA ILE A 266 -24.15 5.72 0.77
C ILE A 266 -25.30 4.85 0.28
N ALA A 267 -26.34 4.66 1.10
CA ALA A 267 -27.54 3.90 0.76
C ALA A 267 -28.61 4.72 -0.01
N LEU A 268 -28.34 6.01 -0.26
CA LEU A 268 -29.20 6.95 -0.98
C LEU A 268 -28.76 7.08 -2.44
#